data_AF-A0A925TWW8-F1
#
_entry.id   AF-A0A925TWW8-F1
#
_cell.length_a   1.000
_cell.length_b   1.000
_cell.length_c   1.000
_cell.angle_alpha   90.00
_cell.angle_beta   90.00
_cell.angle_gamma   90.00
#
_symmetry.space_group_name_H-M   'P 1'
#
loop_
_entity.id
_entity.type
_entity.pdbx_description
1 polymer ?
#
loop_
_entity_poly.entity_id
_entity_poly.type
_entity_poly.pdbx_seq_one_letter_code
_entity_poly.pdbx_strand_id
1 'polypeptide(L)'
;MINTNGDLQSIIQEIKILIEPIVIKKEAQNINFPVEFTFFHVLERAYVNMISLRLLVGDSLINHDHAIGLICRNLLTDFITTGHIIRNVNSNEESYQNLYSLHYSDIKKIDSLIKMYKKYKVINEIEFSKIKEKIDNESNIYKIVKDYAIEYKLKTFPGTREIIEKFLSTNLSDIWVQEIKNSYDTWLFYSKYEHLGWFSYELTRDIGSAAIKKRIMMVLRCTTIMIGSCLEILNEKEMMKRSIVIYEKLYNS
;
A
#
# COMPACT_ATOMS: atom_id res chain seq x y z
N MET A 1 25.86 -8.50 -22.63
CA MET A 1 24.48 -8.44 -22.11
C MET A 1 24.08 -6.98 -22.04
N ILE A 2 23.10 -6.55 -22.83
CA ILE A 2 22.57 -5.18 -22.80
C ILE A 2 21.90 -4.99 -21.43
N ASN A 3 22.22 -3.89 -20.74
CA ASN A 3 21.85 -3.60 -19.37
C ASN A 3 20.35 -3.26 -19.24
N THR A 4 19.48 -4.24 -19.49
CA THR A 4 18.01 -4.11 -19.52
C THR A 4 17.38 -3.80 -18.16
N ASN A 5 18.14 -3.98 -17.06
CA ASN A 5 17.75 -3.55 -15.72
C ASN A 5 17.93 -2.04 -15.53
N GLY A 6 18.78 -1.39 -16.33
CA GLY A 6 19.05 0.05 -16.23
C GLY A 6 17.80 0.89 -16.45
N ASP A 7 16.97 0.54 -17.43
CA ASP A 7 15.72 1.24 -17.72
C ASP A 7 14.72 1.11 -16.56
N LEU A 8 14.61 -0.09 -15.98
CA LEU A 8 13.69 -0.35 -14.87
C LEU A 8 14.12 0.39 -13.61
N GLN A 9 15.42 0.39 -13.29
CA GLN A 9 15.97 1.16 -12.17
C GLN A 9 15.78 2.67 -12.36
N SER A 10 15.97 3.17 -13.59
CA SER A 10 15.76 4.58 -13.92
C SER A 10 14.31 5.02 -13.65
N ILE A 11 13.34 4.21 -14.08
CA ILE A 11 11.92 4.44 -13.84
C ILE A 11 11.58 4.42 -12.35
N ILE A 12 12.06 3.39 -11.61
CA ILE A 12 11.85 3.31 -10.16
C ILE A 12 12.43 4.54 -9.46
N GLN A 13 13.61 4.99 -9.90
CA GLN A 13 14.26 6.19 -9.38
C GLN A 13 13.47 7.47 -9.70
N GLU A 14 12.87 7.57 -10.89
CA GLU A 14 12.03 8.70 -11.27
C GLU A 14 10.78 8.79 -10.39
N ILE A 15 10.11 7.66 -10.14
CA ILE A 15 8.97 7.58 -9.21
C ILE A 15 9.43 7.92 -7.78
N LYS A 16 10.59 7.44 -7.35
CA LYS A 16 11.13 7.77 -6.02
C LYS A 16 11.33 9.28 -5.84
N ILE A 17 11.99 9.94 -6.81
CA ILE A 17 12.25 11.39 -6.79
C ILE A 17 10.96 12.22 -6.84
N LEU A 18 9.89 11.67 -7.42
CA LEU A 18 8.58 12.32 -7.40
C LEU A 18 8.02 12.45 -5.97
N ILE A 19 8.17 11.40 -5.15
CA ILE A 19 7.54 11.31 -3.82
C ILE A 19 8.43 11.93 -2.73
N GLU A 20 9.74 11.75 -2.84
CA GLU A 20 10.75 12.14 -1.84
C GLU A 20 10.61 13.56 -1.29
N PRO A 21 10.38 14.62 -2.10
CA PRO A 21 10.22 15.97 -1.59
C PRO A 21 8.99 16.14 -0.69
N ILE A 22 7.92 15.38 -0.95
CA ILE A 22 6.68 15.44 -0.17
C ILE A 22 6.88 14.76 1.18
N VAL A 23 7.56 13.60 1.18
CA VAL A 23 7.90 12.87 2.41
C VAL A 23 8.74 13.75 3.34
N ILE A 24 9.84 14.28 2.83
CA ILE A 24 10.75 15.16 3.59
C ILE A 24 10.03 16.41 4.12
N LYS A 25 9.22 17.06 3.28
CA LYS A 25 8.48 18.28 3.66
C LYS A 25 7.47 18.00 4.79
N LYS A 26 6.76 16.87 4.73
CA LYS A 26 5.65 16.56 5.63
C LYS A 26 6.10 15.94 6.94
N GLU A 27 7.22 15.21 6.98
CA GLU A 27 7.86 14.78 8.25
C GLU A 27 8.22 15.97 9.15
N ALA A 28 8.55 17.11 8.54
CA ALA A 28 8.87 18.35 9.25
C ALA A 28 7.63 19.20 9.63
N GLN A 29 6.41 18.76 9.28
CA GLN A 29 5.17 19.53 9.46
C GLN A 29 4.14 18.77 10.29
N ASN A 30 3.22 19.50 10.93
CA ASN A 30 2.01 18.88 11.47
C ASN A 30 1.09 18.49 10.31
N ILE A 31 0.83 17.19 10.19
CA ILE A 31 -0.05 16.62 9.17
C ILE A 31 -1.47 16.54 9.71
N ASN A 32 -2.45 17.08 8.99
CA ASN A 32 -3.84 17.09 9.46
C ASN A 32 -4.51 15.72 9.35
N PHE A 33 -5.24 15.35 10.39
CA PHE A 33 -6.03 14.12 10.42
C PHE A 33 -7.48 14.38 9.96
N PRO A 34 -8.18 13.43 9.28
CA PRO A 34 -7.72 12.12 8.83
C PRO A 34 -7.19 12.09 7.38
N VAL A 35 -7.59 13.06 6.55
CA VAL A 35 -7.37 13.02 5.10
C VAL A 35 -5.89 13.11 4.76
N GLU A 36 -5.26 14.21 5.17
CA GLU A 36 -3.86 14.48 4.84
C GLU A 36 -2.95 13.38 5.39
N PHE A 37 -3.18 12.96 6.64
CA PHE A 37 -2.47 11.86 7.27
C PHE A 37 -2.56 10.55 6.47
N THR A 38 -3.76 10.16 6.05
CA THR A 38 -3.97 8.87 5.36
C THR A 38 -3.24 8.85 4.03
N PHE A 39 -3.43 9.87 3.19
CA PHE A 39 -2.84 9.89 1.85
C PHE A 39 -1.34 10.20 1.88
N PHE A 40 -0.86 10.94 2.90
CA PHE A 40 0.57 11.04 3.17
C PHE A 40 1.18 9.67 3.49
N HIS A 41 0.55 8.88 4.37
CA HIS A 41 1.09 7.58 4.76
C HIS A 41 1.12 6.58 3.59
N VAL A 42 0.17 6.67 2.65
CA VAL A 42 0.23 5.92 1.39
C VAL A 42 1.47 6.31 0.57
N LEU A 43 1.77 7.60 0.46
CA LEU A 43 2.96 8.08 -0.25
C LEU A 43 4.27 7.64 0.45
N GLU A 44 4.33 7.72 1.77
CA GLU A 44 5.47 7.26 2.57
C GLU A 44 5.74 5.77 2.34
N ARG A 45 4.71 4.92 2.39
CA ARG A 45 4.83 3.49 2.08
C ARG A 45 5.28 3.24 0.64
N ALA A 46 4.74 3.99 -0.32
CA ALA A 46 5.18 3.88 -1.71
C ALA A 46 6.65 4.26 -1.87
N TYR A 47 7.11 5.33 -1.20
CA TYR A 47 8.50 5.77 -1.22
C TYR A 47 9.47 4.71 -0.69
N VAL A 48 9.18 4.14 0.49
CA VAL A 48 10.00 3.06 1.07
C VAL A 48 10.04 1.84 0.15
N ASN A 49 8.91 1.44 -0.42
CA ASN A 49 8.84 0.34 -1.38
C ASN A 49 9.67 0.62 -2.66
N MET A 50 9.69 1.87 -3.16
CA MET A 50 10.52 2.24 -4.31
C MET A 50 12.03 2.14 -3.98
N ILE A 51 12.45 2.53 -2.77
CA ILE A 51 13.84 2.37 -2.32
C ILE A 51 14.22 0.87 -2.35
N SER A 52 13.42 0.03 -1.69
CA SER A 52 13.69 -1.41 -1.61
C SER A 52 13.68 -2.06 -3.00
N LEU A 53 12.69 -1.76 -3.83
CA LEU A 53 12.58 -2.31 -5.18
C LEU A 53 13.79 -1.92 -6.05
N ARG A 54 14.26 -0.67 -5.95
CA ARG A 54 15.45 -0.21 -6.67
C ARG A 54 16.70 -0.99 -6.28
N LEU A 55 16.89 -1.25 -4.99
CA LEU A 55 18.04 -2.02 -4.50
C LEU A 55 18.02 -3.47 -5.01
N LEU A 56 16.87 -4.14 -4.93
CA LEU A 56 16.73 -5.54 -5.34
C LEU A 56 16.87 -5.72 -6.86
N VAL A 57 16.23 -4.85 -7.65
CA VAL A 57 16.38 -4.82 -9.13
C VAL A 57 17.81 -4.39 -9.52
N GLY A 58 18.42 -3.53 -8.68
CA GLY A 58 19.82 -3.13 -8.69
C GLY A 58 20.79 -4.29 -8.78
N ASP A 59 20.61 -5.22 -7.85
CA ASP A 59 21.51 -6.35 -7.63
C ASP A 59 21.21 -7.52 -8.59
N SER A 60 20.03 -8.11 -8.51
CA SER A 60 19.62 -9.21 -9.39
C SER A 60 18.12 -9.45 -9.36
N LEU A 61 17.45 -9.16 -10.47
CA LEU A 61 16.00 -9.34 -10.61
C LEU A 61 15.56 -10.81 -10.50
N ILE A 62 16.40 -11.77 -10.89
CA ILE A 62 16.09 -13.20 -10.80
C ILE A 62 16.33 -13.72 -9.38
N ASN A 63 17.44 -13.33 -8.75
CA ASN A 63 17.78 -13.85 -7.42
C ASN A 63 16.87 -13.28 -6.32
N HIS A 64 16.25 -12.13 -6.57
CA HIS A 64 15.39 -11.43 -5.62
C HIS A 64 13.92 -11.41 -6.05
N ASP A 65 13.53 -12.28 -7.00
CA ASP A 65 12.18 -12.33 -7.58
C ASP A 65 11.07 -12.42 -6.51
N HIS A 66 11.29 -13.21 -5.46
CA HIS A 66 10.36 -13.39 -4.35
C HIS A 66 10.19 -12.11 -3.53
N ALA A 67 11.30 -11.48 -3.11
CA ALA A 67 11.28 -10.24 -2.34
C ALA A 67 10.66 -9.09 -3.15
N ILE A 68 11.00 -9.01 -4.44
CA ILE A 68 10.38 -8.10 -5.41
C ILE A 68 8.87 -8.35 -5.48
N GLY A 69 8.45 -9.62 -5.54
CA GLY A 69 7.05 -10.02 -5.58
C GLY A 69 6.25 -9.58 -4.37
N LEU A 70 6.81 -9.71 -3.17
CA LEU A 70 6.18 -9.24 -1.93
C LEU A 70 5.99 -7.72 -1.94
N ILE A 71 7.00 -6.96 -2.38
CA ILE A 71 6.90 -5.50 -2.53
C ILE A 71 5.81 -5.15 -3.56
N CYS A 72 5.81 -5.83 -4.71
CA CYS A 72 4.81 -5.62 -5.75
C CYS A 72 3.39 -5.90 -5.26
N ARG A 73 3.19 -6.96 -4.46
CA ARG A 73 1.90 -7.27 -3.84
C ARG A 73 1.44 -6.18 -2.88
N ASN A 74 2.35 -5.65 -2.06
CA ASN A 74 2.04 -4.56 -1.14
C ASN A 74 1.60 -3.32 -1.91
N LEU A 75 2.33 -2.93 -2.97
CA LEU A 75 1.97 -1.80 -3.82
C LEU A 75 0.62 -1.98 -4.52
N LEU A 76 0.32 -3.17 -5.05
CA LEU A 76 -0.98 -3.46 -5.64
C LEU A 76 -2.11 -3.45 -4.61
N THR A 77 -1.85 -3.97 -3.40
CA THR A 77 -2.80 -3.92 -2.29
C THR A 77 -3.12 -2.47 -1.95
N ASP A 78 -2.10 -1.64 -1.76
CA ASP A 78 -2.24 -0.22 -1.47
C ASP A 78 -2.99 0.51 -2.61
N PHE A 79 -2.72 0.17 -3.88
CA PHE A 79 -3.46 0.71 -5.04
C PHE A 79 -4.96 0.37 -4.98
N ILE A 80 -5.29 -0.92 -4.76
CA ILE A 80 -6.69 -1.38 -4.71
C ILE A 80 -7.43 -0.76 -3.53
N THR A 81 -6.82 -0.74 -2.34
CA THR A 81 -7.45 -0.16 -1.14
C THR A 81 -7.59 1.35 -1.24
N THR A 82 -6.58 2.05 -1.75
CA THR A 82 -6.64 3.51 -1.95
C THR A 82 -7.68 3.86 -3.00
N GLY A 83 -7.74 3.12 -4.12
CA GLY A 83 -8.78 3.29 -5.13
C GLY A 83 -10.19 3.05 -4.57
N HIS A 84 -10.36 2.06 -3.68
CA HIS A 84 -11.62 1.83 -2.97
C HIS A 84 -12.02 3.01 -2.08
N ILE A 85 -11.06 3.57 -1.32
CA ILE A 85 -11.29 4.74 -0.46
C ILE A 85 -11.72 5.94 -1.31
N ILE A 86 -11.01 6.24 -2.40
CA ILE A 86 -11.28 7.41 -3.24
C ILE A 86 -12.60 7.27 -4.02
N ARG A 87 -12.89 6.08 -4.55
CA ARG A 87 -14.05 5.86 -5.44
C ARG A 87 -15.39 5.83 -4.71
N ASN A 88 -15.42 5.46 -3.43
CA ASN A 88 -16.65 5.35 -2.64
C ASN A 88 -17.00 6.63 -1.88
N VAL A 89 -16.63 7.79 -2.44
CA VAL A 89 -16.80 9.10 -1.81
C VAL A 89 -17.55 10.00 -2.78
N ASN A 90 -18.78 10.37 -2.41
CA ASN A 90 -19.62 11.28 -3.19
C ASN A 90 -19.61 12.71 -2.63
N SER A 91 -19.07 12.91 -1.42
CA SER A 91 -18.94 14.22 -0.77
C SER A 91 -17.72 14.26 0.15
N ASN A 92 -17.26 15.47 0.49
CA ASN A 92 -16.19 15.64 1.47
C ASN A 92 -16.54 15.00 2.81
N GLU A 93 -17.78 15.12 3.27
CA GLU A 93 -18.23 14.54 4.54
C GLU A 93 -18.17 13.00 4.53
N GLU A 94 -18.60 12.37 3.44
CA GLU A 94 -18.51 10.91 3.26
C GLU A 94 -17.05 10.43 3.24
N SER A 95 -16.15 11.22 2.65
CA SER A 95 -14.69 10.98 2.70
C SER A 95 -14.18 10.94 4.12
N TYR A 96 -14.53 11.96 4.92
CA TYR A 96 -14.11 12.05 6.31
C TYR A 96 -14.65 10.85 7.12
N GLN A 97 -15.94 10.53 7.00
CA GLN A 97 -16.53 9.41 7.71
C GLN A 97 -15.91 8.06 7.30
N ASN A 98 -15.63 7.84 6.02
CA ASN A 98 -14.98 6.62 5.54
C ASN A 98 -13.55 6.48 6.10
N LEU A 99 -12.78 7.57 6.15
CA LEU A 99 -11.44 7.55 6.72
C LEU A 99 -11.46 7.35 8.24
N TYR A 100 -12.37 8.01 8.96
CA TYR A 100 -12.55 7.74 10.38
C TYR A 100 -12.99 6.30 10.64
N SER A 101 -13.83 5.73 9.78
CA SER A 101 -14.24 4.32 9.83
C SER A 101 -13.03 3.38 9.65
N LEU A 102 -12.13 3.68 8.70
CA LEU A 102 -10.87 2.96 8.50
C LEU A 102 -10.02 2.96 9.78
N HIS A 103 -9.68 4.14 10.28
CA HIS A 103 -8.83 4.29 11.47
C HIS A 103 -9.47 3.68 12.72
N TYR A 104 -10.79 3.82 12.89
CA TYR A 104 -11.52 3.20 13.99
C TYR A 104 -11.49 1.66 13.92
N SER A 105 -11.51 1.10 12.72
CA SER A 105 -11.40 -0.34 12.50
C SER A 105 -10.02 -0.87 12.88
N ASP A 106 -8.96 -0.11 12.63
CA ASP A 106 -7.60 -0.47 13.04
C ASP A 106 -7.41 -0.40 14.56
N ILE A 107 -7.97 0.63 15.21
CA ILE A 107 -8.04 0.71 16.67
C ILE A 107 -8.73 -0.54 17.26
N LYS A 108 -9.85 -0.97 16.68
CA LYS A 108 -10.55 -2.19 17.12
C LYS A 108 -9.71 -3.46 16.98
N LYS A 109 -8.88 -3.58 15.93
CA LYS A 109 -7.97 -4.72 15.75
C LYS A 109 -6.90 -4.75 16.83
N ILE A 110 -6.32 -3.59 17.15
CA ILE A 110 -5.33 -3.45 18.23
C ILE A 110 -5.97 -3.84 19.58
N ASP A 111 -7.17 -3.32 19.87
CA ASP A 111 -7.94 -3.68 21.07
C ASP A 111 -8.20 -5.19 21.15
N SER A 112 -8.47 -5.85 20.01
CA SER A 112 -8.68 -7.31 19.93
C SER A 112 -7.39 -8.10 20.18
N LEU A 113 -6.27 -7.71 19.56
CA LEU A 113 -4.96 -8.33 19.75
C LEU A 113 -4.50 -8.25 21.21
N ILE A 114 -4.69 -7.08 21.83
CA ILE A 114 -4.43 -6.86 23.25
C ILE A 114 -5.24 -7.84 24.11
N LYS A 115 -6.54 -7.98 23.86
CA LYS A 115 -7.41 -8.92 24.60
C LYS A 115 -6.95 -10.36 24.43
N MET A 116 -6.57 -10.73 23.21
CA MET A 116 -6.08 -12.07 22.88
C MET A 116 -4.78 -12.38 23.64
N TYR A 117 -3.80 -11.48 23.61
CA TYR A 117 -2.53 -11.71 24.29
C TYR A 117 -2.66 -11.77 25.81
N LYS A 118 -3.57 -10.99 26.40
CA LYS A 118 -3.94 -11.15 27.82
C LYS A 118 -4.51 -12.53 28.10
N LYS A 119 -5.45 -12.99 27.28
CA LYS A 119 -6.09 -14.32 27.42
C LYS A 119 -5.05 -15.44 27.40
N TYR A 120 -4.04 -15.35 26.51
CA TYR A 120 -2.97 -16.34 26.40
C TYR A 120 -1.77 -16.08 27.30
N LYS A 121 -1.81 -15.05 28.16
CA LYS A 121 -0.71 -14.66 29.06
C LYS A 121 0.63 -14.43 28.33
N VAL A 122 0.57 -14.00 27.06
CA VAL A 122 1.76 -13.68 26.26
C VAL A 122 2.36 -12.33 26.67
N ILE A 123 1.50 -11.41 27.13
CA ILE A 123 1.88 -10.09 27.63
C ILE A 123 1.53 -10.04 29.11
N ASN A 124 2.48 -9.63 29.95
CA ASN A 124 2.23 -9.47 31.39
C ASN A 124 1.57 -8.11 31.71
N GLU A 125 1.11 -7.92 32.94
CA GLU A 125 0.40 -6.68 33.32
C GLU A 125 1.24 -5.40 33.20
N ILE A 126 2.56 -5.50 33.39
CA ILE A 126 3.49 -4.36 33.28
C ILE A 126 3.62 -3.94 31.81
N GLU A 127 3.84 -4.89 30.91
CA GLU A 127 3.93 -4.65 29.46
C GLU A 127 2.59 -4.14 28.92
N PHE A 128 1.49 -4.72 29.37
CA PHE A 128 0.16 -4.23 29.02
C PHE A 128 -0.05 -2.79 29.46
N SER A 129 0.37 -2.45 30.69
CA SER A 129 0.25 -1.10 31.22
C SER A 129 1.06 -0.11 30.40
N LYS A 130 2.27 -0.48 29.96
CA LYS A 130 3.09 0.36 29.06
C LYS A 130 2.47 0.53 27.67
N ILE A 131 1.90 -0.52 27.09
CA ILE A 131 1.19 -0.42 25.80
C ILE A 131 -0.02 0.48 25.93
N LYS A 132 -0.81 0.27 27.00
CA LYS A 132 -1.99 1.07 27.29
C LYS A 132 -1.61 2.53 27.56
N GLU A 133 -0.58 2.78 28.35
CA GLU A 133 -0.03 4.11 28.61
C GLU A 133 0.47 4.77 27.32
N LYS A 134 1.10 4.03 26.41
CA LYS A 134 1.52 4.57 25.11
C LYS A 134 0.33 4.94 24.22
N ILE A 135 -0.71 4.09 24.16
CA ILE A 135 -1.96 4.38 23.46
C ILE A 135 -2.70 5.58 24.10
N ASP A 136 -2.74 5.62 25.43
CA ASP A 136 -3.38 6.65 26.24
C ASP A 136 -2.55 7.95 26.28
N ASN A 137 -1.25 7.93 25.92
CA ASN A 137 -0.36 9.09 25.82
C ASN A 137 -0.23 9.61 24.38
N GLU A 138 -0.40 8.77 23.34
CA GLU A 138 -0.66 9.17 21.94
C GLU A 138 -2.12 9.70 21.76
N SER A 139 -2.68 10.23 22.85
CA SER A 139 -4.09 10.18 23.26
C SER A 139 -5.04 10.94 22.36
N ASN A 140 -4.57 12.00 21.71
CA ASN A 140 -5.47 12.89 20.99
C ASN A 140 -6.04 12.24 19.74
N ILE A 141 -5.25 11.56 18.91
CA ILE A 141 -5.78 10.93 17.69
C ILE A 141 -6.66 9.74 18.04
N TYR A 142 -6.23 8.87 18.96
CA TYR A 142 -7.02 7.73 19.42
C TYR A 142 -8.38 8.16 19.97
N LYS A 143 -8.38 9.20 20.81
CA LYS A 143 -9.60 9.76 21.38
C LYS A 143 -10.46 10.42 20.30
N ILE A 144 -9.90 11.27 19.45
CA ILE A 144 -10.63 11.93 18.35
C ILE A 144 -11.30 10.89 17.45
N VAL A 145 -10.61 9.82 17.07
CA VAL A 145 -11.18 8.75 16.24
C VAL A 145 -12.31 8.01 16.97
N LYS A 146 -12.13 7.67 18.26
CA LYS A 146 -13.17 6.98 19.05
C LYS A 146 -14.40 7.86 19.26
N ASP A 147 -14.21 9.12 19.65
CA ASP A 147 -15.27 10.08 19.91
C ASP A 147 -16.08 10.33 18.63
N TYR A 148 -15.39 10.58 17.50
CA TYR A 148 -16.03 10.74 16.20
C TYR A 148 -16.80 9.47 15.78
N ALA A 149 -16.22 8.29 15.98
CA ALA A 149 -16.89 7.03 15.63
C ALA A 149 -18.18 6.80 16.44
N ILE A 150 -18.20 7.22 17.72
CA ILE A 150 -19.37 7.13 18.60
C ILE A 150 -20.43 8.15 18.19
N GLU A 151 -20.04 9.41 18.01
CA GLU A 151 -20.93 10.52 17.63
C GLU A 151 -21.68 10.20 16.32
N TYR A 152 -20.94 9.77 15.29
CA TYR A 152 -21.49 9.51 13.95
C TYR A 152 -21.91 8.05 13.73
N LYS A 153 -21.86 7.20 14.77
CA LYS A 153 -22.21 5.76 14.72
C LYS A 153 -21.57 5.05 13.52
N LEU A 154 -20.27 5.26 13.34
CA LEU A 154 -19.55 4.77 12.16
C LEU A 154 -19.60 3.23 12.08
N LYS A 155 -19.88 2.73 10.88
CA LYS A 155 -19.76 1.31 10.57
C LYS A 155 -18.30 0.90 10.53
N THR A 156 -18.05 -0.39 10.68
CA THR A 156 -16.69 -0.94 10.51
C THR A 156 -16.31 -0.87 9.03
N PHE A 157 -15.08 -0.43 8.76
CA PHE A 157 -14.54 -0.39 7.41
C PHE A 157 -14.30 -1.82 6.92
N PRO A 158 -14.60 -2.13 5.64
CA PRO A 158 -14.38 -3.47 5.11
C PRO A 158 -12.92 -3.87 5.24
N GLY A 159 -12.68 -5.16 5.52
CA GLY A 159 -11.33 -5.67 5.65
C GLY A 159 -10.57 -5.63 4.32
N THR A 160 -9.24 -5.49 4.36
CA THR A 160 -8.39 -5.51 3.15
C THR A 160 -8.69 -6.71 2.25
N ARG A 161 -8.87 -7.90 2.85
CA ARG A 161 -9.24 -9.12 2.13
C ARG A 161 -10.58 -8.99 1.41
N GLU A 162 -11.60 -8.43 2.06
CA GLU A 162 -12.93 -8.24 1.49
C GLU A 162 -12.88 -7.24 0.32
N ILE A 163 -12.14 -6.14 0.46
CA ILE A 163 -11.95 -5.15 -0.61
C ILE A 163 -11.30 -5.80 -1.83
N ILE A 164 -10.27 -6.61 -1.61
CA ILE A 164 -9.54 -7.31 -2.68
C ILE A 164 -10.42 -8.37 -3.32
N GLU A 165 -11.09 -9.23 -2.55
CA GLU A 165 -12.01 -10.24 -3.07
C GLU A 165 -13.13 -9.59 -3.90
N LYS A 166 -13.67 -8.46 -3.45
CA LYS A 166 -14.65 -7.68 -4.22
C LYS A 166 -14.06 -7.19 -5.55
N PHE A 167 -12.85 -6.63 -5.54
CA PHE A 167 -12.15 -6.22 -6.76
C PHE A 167 -11.91 -7.41 -7.71
N LEU A 168 -11.40 -8.52 -7.20
CA LEU A 168 -11.13 -9.75 -7.96
C LEU A 168 -12.41 -10.39 -8.51
N SER A 169 -13.55 -10.24 -7.83
CA SER A 169 -14.85 -10.73 -8.29
C SER A 169 -15.51 -9.85 -9.35
N THR A 170 -15.02 -8.62 -9.57
CA THR A 170 -15.65 -7.68 -10.50
C THR A 170 -15.50 -8.19 -11.93
N ASN A 171 -16.61 -8.54 -12.57
CA ASN A 171 -16.60 -9.13 -13.90
C ASN A 171 -16.50 -8.02 -14.94
N LEU A 172 -15.34 -7.87 -15.59
CA LEU A 172 -15.16 -6.89 -16.65
C LEU A 172 -14.33 -7.50 -17.76
N SER A 173 -14.85 -7.38 -18.98
CA SER A 173 -14.16 -7.56 -20.26
C SER A 173 -12.99 -6.58 -20.46
N ASP A 174 -12.64 -5.79 -19.43
CA ASP A 174 -11.57 -4.81 -19.45
C ASP A 174 -10.21 -5.50 -19.23
N ILE A 175 -9.34 -5.35 -20.23
CA ILE A 175 -7.99 -5.92 -20.26
C ILE A 175 -7.16 -5.45 -19.06
N TRP A 176 -7.30 -4.19 -18.62
CA TRP A 176 -6.55 -3.67 -17.48
C TRP A 176 -6.91 -4.36 -16.18
N VAL A 177 -8.20 -4.59 -15.96
CA VAL A 177 -8.69 -5.29 -14.77
C VAL A 177 -8.15 -6.72 -14.77
N GLN A 178 -8.11 -7.39 -15.92
CA GLN A 178 -7.53 -8.73 -16.04
C GLN A 178 -6.02 -8.75 -15.76
N GLU A 179 -5.26 -7.77 -16.26
CA GLU A 179 -3.81 -7.69 -16.00
C GLU A 179 -3.48 -7.45 -14.52
N ILE A 180 -4.25 -6.59 -13.85
CA ILE A 180 -4.11 -6.33 -12.41
C ILE A 180 -4.43 -7.61 -11.62
N LYS A 181 -5.55 -8.28 -11.94
CA LYS A 181 -5.93 -9.55 -11.30
C LYS A 181 -4.86 -10.61 -11.47
N ASN A 182 -4.43 -10.86 -12.71
CA ASN A 182 -3.42 -11.87 -13.02
C ASN A 182 -2.12 -11.62 -12.26
N SER A 183 -1.70 -10.36 -12.15
CA SER A 183 -0.49 -10.02 -11.42
C SER A 183 -0.69 -10.12 -9.91
N TYR A 184 -1.83 -9.67 -9.38
CA TYR A 184 -2.15 -9.81 -7.96
C TYR A 184 -2.22 -11.29 -7.55
N ASP A 185 -2.93 -12.13 -8.31
CA ASP A 185 -3.04 -13.57 -8.06
C ASP A 185 -1.69 -14.26 -8.15
N THR A 186 -0.87 -13.88 -9.12
CA THR A 186 0.48 -14.42 -9.24
C THR A 186 1.32 -14.06 -8.01
N TRP A 187 1.26 -12.81 -7.53
CA TRP A 187 2.02 -12.42 -6.35
C TRP A 187 1.43 -12.98 -5.05
N LEU A 188 0.10 -13.14 -4.98
CA LEU A 188 -0.57 -13.85 -3.89
C LEU A 188 -0.14 -15.31 -3.85
N PHE A 189 -0.06 -15.96 -5.02
CA PHE A 189 0.46 -17.30 -5.18
C PHE A 189 1.89 -17.37 -4.63
N TYR A 190 2.80 -16.50 -5.07
CA TYR A 190 4.17 -16.44 -4.55
C TYR A 190 4.26 -16.14 -3.04
N SER A 191 3.37 -15.36 -2.46
CA SER A 191 3.36 -15.14 -0.99
C SER A 191 2.87 -16.35 -0.19
N LYS A 192 2.02 -17.21 -0.76
CA LYS A 192 1.63 -18.47 -0.08
C LYS A 192 2.77 -19.47 -0.03
N TYR A 193 3.82 -19.23 -0.80
CA TYR A 193 5.05 -20.00 -0.83
C TYR A 193 6.16 -19.41 0.05
N GLU A 194 5.81 -18.47 0.95
CA GLU A 194 6.67 -17.99 2.06
C GLU A 194 7.20 -19.14 2.95
N HIS A 195 6.60 -20.33 2.86
CA HIS A 195 7.05 -21.53 3.58
C HIS A 195 7.98 -22.39 2.71
N LEU A 196 9.10 -22.84 3.29
CA LEU A 196 10.10 -23.75 2.71
C LEU A 196 9.42 -25.01 2.14
N GLY A 197 9.11 -25.02 0.86
CA GLY A 197 8.42 -26.11 0.18
C GLY A 197 9.05 -26.40 -1.17
N TRP A 198 9.31 -27.67 -1.47
CA TRP A 198 9.90 -28.09 -2.74
C TRP A 198 9.08 -27.63 -3.96
N PHE A 199 7.75 -27.68 -3.88
CA PHE A 199 6.85 -27.22 -4.94
C PHE A 199 6.95 -25.71 -5.20
N SER A 200 7.12 -24.91 -4.14
CA SER A 200 7.41 -23.48 -4.23
C SER A 200 8.67 -23.21 -5.04
N TYR A 201 9.73 -23.97 -4.73
CA TYR A 201 11.06 -23.81 -5.27
C TYR A 201 11.14 -24.18 -6.76
N GLU A 202 10.47 -25.24 -7.18
CA GLU A 202 10.45 -25.69 -8.58
C GLU A 202 9.67 -24.74 -9.50
N LEU A 203 8.57 -24.13 -9.02
CA LEU A 203 7.73 -23.26 -9.85
C LEU A 203 8.24 -21.82 -9.98
N THR A 204 9.09 -21.36 -9.07
CA THR A 204 9.66 -20.01 -9.11
C THR A 204 10.98 -19.94 -9.89
N ARG A 205 11.72 -21.06 -10.02
CA ARG A 205 13.08 -21.08 -10.59
C ARG A 205 13.20 -20.62 -12.04
N ASP A 206 12.12 -20.71 -12.83
CA ASP A 206 12.18 -20.50 -14.28
C ASP A 206 11.27 -19.36 -14.79
N ILE A 207 10.96 -18.38 -13.94
CA ILE A 207 10.33 -17.15 -14.44
C ILE A 207 11.41 -16.32 -15.14
N GLY A 208 11.36 -16.28 -16.47
CA GLY A 208 12.26 -15.43 -17.25
C GLY A 208 12.21 -13.96 -16.80
N SER A 209 13.36 -13.31 -16.78
CA SER A 209 13.51 -11.90 -16.36
C SER A 209 12.55 -10.93 -17.09
N ALA A 210 12.22 -11.23 -18.35
CA ALA A 210 11.25 -10.48 -19.13
C ALA A 210 9.82 -10.52 -18.54
N ALA A 211 9.38 -11.67 -18.03
CA ALA A 211 8.06 -11.83 -17.42
C ALA A 211 7.98 -11.10 -16.08
N ILE A 212 9.04 -11.19 -15.25
CA ILE A 212 9.15 -10.43 -14.00
C ILE A 212 9.15 -8.93 -14.31
N LYS A 213 9.97 -8.47 -15.27
CA LYS A 213 10.01 -7.05 -15.67
C LYS A 213 8.65 -6.55 -16.13
N LYS A 214 7.94 -7.29 -16.99
CA LYS A 214 6.58 -6.91 -17.43
C LYS A 214 5.61 -6.74 -16.26
N ARG A 215 5.66 -7.64 -15.27
CA ARG A 215 4.82 -7.54 -14.06
C ARG A 215 5.18 -6.32 -13.22
N ILE A 216 6.47 -6.08 -12.98
CA ILE A 216 6.92 -4.89 -12.25
C ILE A 216 6.45 -3.63 -12.95
N MET A 217 6.59 -3.53 -14.28
CA MET A 217 6.14 -2.36 -15.04
C MET A 217 4.65 -2.06 -14.87
N MET A 218 3.80 -3.10 -14.87
CA MET A 218 2.37 -2.92 -14.58
C MET A 218 2.16 -2.41 -13.15
N VAL A 219 2.84 -3.00 -12.15
CA VAL A 219 2.72 -2.56 -10.76
C VAL A 219 3.18 -1.10 -10.60
N LEU A 220 4.27 -0.70 -11.28
CA LEU A 220 4.73 0.68 -11.30
C LEU A 220 3.68 1.61 -11.90
N ARG A 221 2.99 1.21 -12.98
CA ARG A 221 1.87 1.99 -13.56
C ARG A 221 0.75 2.23 -12.55
N CYS A 222 0.27 1.17 -11.90
CA CYS A 222 -0.76 1.27 -10.87
C CYS A 222 -0.29 2.15 -9.70
N THR A 223 0.96 1.97 -9.28
CA THR A 223 1.58 2.76 -8.20
C THR A 223 1.67 4.23 -8.58
N THR A 224 2.03 4.57 -9.81
CA THR A 224 2.09 5.96 -10.28
C THR A 224 0.71 6.61 -10.31
N ILE A 225 -0.35 5.88 -10.72
CA ILE A 225 -1.73 6.38 -10.63
C ILE A 225 -2.10 6.65 -9.16
N MET A 226 -1.84 5.69 -8.26
CA MET A 226 -2.09 5.84 -6.83
C MET A 226 -1.41 7.09 -6.27
N ILE A 227 -0.12 7.28 -6.59
CA ILE A 227 0.67 8.43 -6.18
C ILE A 227 0.04 9.72 -6.71
N GLY A 228 -0.32 9.75 -8.00
CA GLY A 228 -0.96 10.92 -8.62
C GLY A 228 -2.24 11.34 -7.91
N SER A 229 -3.12 10.37 -7.59
CA SER A 229 -4.35 10.63 -6.84
C SER A 229 -4.08 11.12 -5.41
N CYS A 230 -3.07 10.56 -4.72
CA CYS A 230 -2.69 11.03 -3.39
C CYS A 230 -2.15 12.46 -3.44
N LEU A 231 -1.31 12.78 -4.43
CA LEU A 231 -0.75 14.13 -4.63
C LEU A 231 -1.83 15.16 -4.95
N GLU A 232 -2.84 14.78 -5.75
CA GLU A 232 -4.01 15.62 -6.00
C GLU A 232 -4.74 15.97 -4.71
N ILE A 233 -5.05 14.97 -3.88
CA ILE A 233 -5.75 15.15 -2.60
C ILE A 233 -4.93 16.01 -1.63
N LEU A 234 -3.60 15.87 -1.65
CA LEU A 234 -2.67 16.66 -0.85
C LEU A 234 -2.40 18.06 -1.43
N ASN A 235 -3.07 18.44 -2.52
CA ASN A 235 -2.91 19.72 -3.23
C ASN A 235 -1.50 19.96 -3.82
N GLU A 236 -0.73 18.91 -4.09
CA GLU A 236 0.61 18.98 -4.69
C GLU A 236 0.54 18.93 -6.22
N LYS A 237 -0.14 19.92 -6.83
CA LYS A 237 -0.54 19.93 -8.26
C LYS A 237 0.60 19.70 -9.25
N GLU A 238 1.76 20.29 -9.01
CA GLU A 238 2.92 20.13 -9.91
C GLU A 238 3.49 18.71 -9.86
N MET A 239 3.53 18.09 -8.68
CA MET A 239 3.95 16.69 -8.54
C MET A 239 2.91 15.76 -9.17
N MET A 240 1.61 16.03 -8.98
CA MET A 240 0.55 15.27 -9.66
C MET A 240 0.74 15.28 -11.19
N LYS A 241 0.99 16.43 -11.82
CA LYS A 241 1.27 16.50 -13.27
C LYS A 241 2.48 15.66 -13.67
N ARG A 242 3.56 15.69 -12.89
CA ARG A 242 4.75 14.86 -13.12
C ARG A 242 4.43 13.36 -13.02
N SER A 243 3.53 12.96 -12.12
CA SER A 243 3.08 11.57 -12.02
C SER A 243 2.39 11.10 -13.32
N ILE A 244 1.60 11.95 -13.96
CA ILE A 244 0.94 11.64 -15.23
C ILE A 244 1.97 11.41 -16.34
N VAL A 245 3.01 12.26 -16.41
CA VAL A 245 4.10 12.09 -17.38
C VAL A 245 4.82 10.75 -17.20
N ILE A 246 5.11 10.36 -15.95
CA ILE A 246 5.72 9.06 -15.65
C ILE A 246 4.79 7.91 -16.04
N TYR A 247 3.49 8.04 -15.76
CA TYR A 247 2.48 7.08 -16.14
C TYR A 247 2.43 6.88 -17.67
N GLU A 248 2.43 7.97 -18.45
CA GLU A 248 2.42 7.90 -19.91
C GLU A 248 3.68 7.24 -20.47
N LYS A 249 4.85 7.50 -19.89
CA LYS A 249 6.09 6.78 -20.25
C LYS A 249 5.94 5.29 -20.02
N LEU A 250 5.48 4.89 -18.83
CA LEU A 250 5.24 3.50 -18.48
C LEU A 250 4.16 2.83 -19.34
N TYR A 251 3.17 3.58 -19.81
CA TYR A 251 2.11 3.09 -20.68
C TYR A 251 2.64 2.72 -22.07
N ASN A 252 3.57 3.52 -22.58
CA ASN A 252 4.17 3.38 -23.92
C ASN A 252 5.42 2.50 -23.96
N SER A 253 5.85 1.95 -22.81
CA SER A 253 7.01 1.05 -22.66
C SER A 253 6.61 -0.41 -22.75
#